data_AF-A0A2T5CHF8-F1
#
_entry.id   AF-A0A2T5CHF8-F1
#
_cell.length_a   1.000
_cell.length_b   1.000
_cell.length_c   1.000
_cell.angle_alpha   90.00
_cell.angle_beta   90.00
_cell.angle_gamma   90.00
#
_symmetry.space_group_name_H-M   'P 1'
#
loop_
_entity.id
_entity.type
_entity.pdbx_description
1 polymer ?
#
loop_
_entity_poly.entity_id
_entity_poly.type
_entity_poly.pdbx_seq_one_letter_code
_entity_poly.pdbx_strand_id
1 'polypeptide(L)'
;MPNKSQHHERDEYFRKIAQKRERELELIREHLGLFIENTDFILSRPEYFNITSDAAYLGLMVGFYWRIPLGVLLMLWQEQKMIATCPKCQGKVYVLSAHGSSGSGVNKFTGICIKCTSIIRGSLASFPEFWHVLLRMREKYPPRKPQLPVRTKRFSWVEGIVDESASHADN
;
A
#
# COMPACT_ATOMS: atom_id res chain seq x y z
N MET A 1 5.17 -33.78 -11.70
CA MET A 1 4.30 -33.55 -10.53
C MET A 1 4.96 -32.48 -9.66
N PRO A 2 4.32 -31.34 -9.35
CA PRO A 2 4.93 -30.33 -8.49
C PRO A 2 5.14 -30.89 -7.07
N ASN A 3 6.29 -30.57 -6.47
CA ASN A 3 6.77 -31.14 -5.21
C ASN A 3 5.97 -30.58 -4.02
N LYS A 4 5.46 -31.44 -3.12
CA LYS A 4 4.62 -31.04 -1.97
C LYS A 4 5.31 -30.03 -1.04
N SER A 5 6.64 -30.04 -0.95
CA SER A 5 7.42 -29.06 -0.17
C SER A 5 7.32 -27.63 -0.71
N GLN A 6 7.28 -27.47 -2.04
CA GLN A 6 7.18 -26.15 -2.70
C GLN A 6 5.79 -25.51 -2.53
N HIS A 7 4.76 -26.31 -2.27
CA HIS A 7 3.43 -25.80 -1.93
C HIS A 7 3.38 -25.25 -0.51
N HIS A 8 3.98 -25.97 0.45
CA HIS A 8 4.02 -25.54 1.86
C HIS A 8 4.81 -24.23 2.07
N GLU A 9 5.98 -24.08 1.44
CA GLU A 9 6.78 -22.85 1.52
C GLU A 9 6.05 -21.63 0.93
N ARG A 10 5.33 -21.85 -0.18
CA ARG A 10 4.53 -20.82 -0.84
C ARG A 10 3.36 -20.37 0.04
N ASP A 11 2.67 -21.31 0.67
CA ASP A 11 1.54 -21.03 1.55
C ASP A 11 2.00 -20.27 2.80
N GLU A 12 3.14 -20.65 3.38
CA GLU A 12 3.73 -19.94 4.51
C GLU A 12 4.13 -18.50 4.15
N TYR A 13 4.72 -18.29 2.97
CA TYR A 13 5.06 -16.96 2.47
C TYR A 13 3.82 -16.06 2.34
N PHE A 14 2.76 -16.55 1.70
CA PHE A 14 1.52 -15.80 1.57
C PHE A 14 0.85 -15.53 2.91
N ARG A 15 0.93 -16.47 3.85
CA ARG A 15 0.45 -16.28 5.23
C ARG A 15 1.19 -15.14 5.93
N LYS A 16 2.52 -15.08 5.83
CA LYS A 16 3.34 -13.99 6.42
C LYS A 16 2.97 -12.64 5.82
N ILE A 17 2.77 -12.56 4.51
CA ILE A 17 2.29 -11.34 3.84
C ILE A 17 0.91 -10.93 4.36
N ALA A 18 -0.02 -11.87 4.44
CA ALA A 18 -1.37 -11.59 4.94
C ALA A 18 -1.35 -11.07 6.39
N GLN A 19 -0.54 -11.68 7.26
CA GLN A 19 -0.37 -11.22 8.64
C GLN A 19 0.23 -9.81 8.70
N LYS A 20 1.23 -9.50 7.87
CA LYS A 20 1.81 -8.16 7.80
C LYS A 20 0.79 -7.12 7.36
N ARG A 21 0.01 -7.44 6.31
CA ARG A 21 -1.07 -6.58 5.81
C ARG A 21 -2.13 -6.30 6.88
N GLU A 22 -2.54 -7.31 7.63
CA GLU A 22 -3.54 -7.13 8.68
C GLU A 22 -3.00 -6.26 9.82
N ARG A 23 -1.73 -6.45 10.23
CA ARG A 23 -1.11 -5.59 11.25
C ARG A 23 -1.04 -4.14 10.83
N GLU A 24 -0.60 -3.87 9.60
CA GLU A 24 -0.56 -2.50 9.09
C GLU A 24 -1.96 -1.90 8.92
N LEU A 25 -2.94 -2.70 8.53
CA LEU A 25 -4.33 -2.27 8.45
C LEU A 25 -4.86 -1.82 9.82
N GLU A 26 -4.52 -2.54 10.88
CA GLU A 26 -4.92 -2.16 12.25
C GLU A 26 -4.22 -0.90 12.74
N LEU A 27 -2.92 -0.74 12.46
CA LEU A 27 -2.20 0.50 12.75
C LEU A 27 -2.82 1.70 12.02
N ILE A 28 -3.17 1.53 10.74
CA ILE A 28 -3.85 2.59 9.97
C ILE A 28 -5.24 2.86 10.54
N ARG A 29 -5.98 1.84 10.99
CA ARG A 29 -7.30 2.00 11.63
C ARG A 29 -7.20 2.86 12.88
N GLU A 30 -6.22 2.61 13.73
CA GLU A 30 -6.00 3.33 14.99
C GLU A 30 -5.59 4.78 14.76
N HIS A 31 -4.88 5.06 13.67
CA HIS A 31 -4.33 6.38 13.36
C HIS A 31 -4.96 7.08 12.14
N LEU A 32 -6.10 6.59 11.64
CA LEU A 32 -6.72 7.11 10.42
C LEU A 32 -6.99 8.62 10.51
N GLY A 33 -7.44 9.08 11.69
CA GLY A 33 -7.69 10.50 11.96
C GLY A 33 -6.46 11.36 11.71
N LEU A 34 -5.27 10.91 12.14
CA LEU A 34 -4.02 11.65 11.98
C LEU A 34 -3.66 11.86 10.51
N PHE A 35 -3.86 10.84 9.66
CA PHE A 35 -3.61 10.99 8.22
C PHE A 35 -4.56 12.00 7.58
N ILE A 36 -5.83 12.01 7.98
CA ILE A 36 -6.84 12.94 7.46
C ILE A 36 -6.54 14.36 7.92
N GLU A 37 -6.29 14.57 9.21
CA GLU A 37 -6.01 15.88 9.80
C GLU A 37 -4.73 16.52 9.26
N ASN A 38 -3.73 15.70 8.92
CA ASN A 38 -2.43 16.17 8.42
C ASN A 38 -2.30 16.04 6.89
N THR A 39 -3.41 15.96 6.16
CA THR A 39 -3.39 15.74 4.70
C THR A 39 -2.49 16.73 3.98
N ASP A 40 -2.66 18.04 4.20
CA ASP A 40 -1.89 19.07 3.49
C ASP A 40 -0.39 19.00 3.80
N PHE A 41 -0.06 18.73 5.06
CA PHE A 41 1.32 18.53 5.49
C PHE A 41 1.97 17.34 4.78
N ILE A 42 1.27 16.20 4.73
CA ILE A 42 1.76 14.99 4.05
C ILE A 42 1.92 15.23 2.55
N LEU A 43 0.96 15.92 1.92
CA LEU A 43 1.00 16.21 0.49
C LEU A 43 2.13 17.18 0.11
N SER A 44 2.47 18.11 0.99
CA SER A 44 3.53 19.10 0.76
C SER A 44 4.96 18.55 0.85
N ARG A 45 5.13 17.34 1.42
CA ARG A 45 6.43 16.77 1.80
C ARG A 45 6.72 15.48 1.06
N PRO A 46 7.69 15.45 0.13
CA PRO A 46 8.02 14.26 -0.64
C PRO A 46 8.36 13.03 0.21
N GLU A 47 8.96 13.23 1.39
CA GLU A 47 9.32 12.17 2.33
C GLU A 47 8.09 11.44 2.90
N TYR A 48 6.98 12.15 3.14
CA TYR A 48 5.73 11.56 3.64
C TYR A 48 4.83 11.11 2.49
N PHE A 49 4.76 11.89 1.41
CA PHE A 49 3.98 11.57 0.22
C PHE A 49 4.29 10.16 -0.32
N ASN A 50 5.59 9.81 -0.34
CA ASN A 50 6.08 8.56 -0.93
C ASN A 50 6.09 7.35 0.02
N ILE A 51 5.65 7.52 1.28
CA ILE A 51 5.50 6.38 2.20
C ILE A 51 4.49 5.39 1.61
N THR A 52 4.79 4.09 1.70
CA THR A 52 3.88 3.03 1.25
C THR A 52 3.60 2.06 2.39
N SER A 53 2.44 1.42 2.32
CA SER A 53 2.03 0.35 3.22
C SER A 53 1.65 -0.88 2.40
N ASP A 54 1.89 -2.07 2.94
CA ASP A 54 1.39 -3.33 2.43
C ASP A 54 -0.14 -3.45 2.49
N ALA A 55 -0.80 -2.72 3.39
CA ALA A 55 -2.27 -2.63 3.48
C ALA A 55 -2.88 -1.68 2.42
N ALA A 56 -2.11 -0.71 1.92
CA ALA A 56 -2.52 0.25 0.91
C ALA A 56 -2.01 -0.16 -0.48
N TYR A 57 -2.81 -0.95 -1.21
CA TYR A 57 -2.36 -1.53 -2.47
C TYR A 57 -3.47 -1.74 -3.49
N LEU A 58 -3.02 -1.97 -4.72
CA LEU A 58 -3.85 -2.36 -5.84
C LEU A 58 -3.35 -3.67 -6.43
N GLY A 59 -4.27 -4.61 -6.60
CA GLY A 59 -4.00 -5.90 -7.22
C GLY A 59 -4.89 -6.15 -8.42
N LEU A 60 -4.32 -6.59 -9.53
CA LEU A 60 -5.08 -7.29 -10.57
C LEU A 60 -4.74 -8.77 -10.55
N MET A 61 -5.73 -9.58 -10.88
CA MET A 61 -5.53 -11.02 -11.13
C MET A 61 -4.48 -11.30 -12.22
N VAL A 62 -4.22 -10.33 -13.11
CA VAL A 62 -3.27 -10.45 -14.24
C VAL A 62 -1.83 -10.06 -13.89
N GLY A 63 -1.43 -10.22 -12.62
CA GLY A 63 -0.04 -10.01 -12.18
C GLY A 63 0.35 -8.55 -11.90
N PHE A 64 -0.62 -7.62 -11.91
CA PHE A 64 -0.36 -6.24 -11.49
C PHE A 64 -0.46 -6.15 -9.97
N TYR A 65 0.58 -5.63 -9.34
CA TYR A 65 0.55 -5.24 -7.94
C TYR A 65 1.25 -3.89 -7.78
N TRP A 66 0.58 -2.94 -7.12
CA TRP A 66 1.13 -1.62 -6.83
C TRP A 66 0.79 -1.20 -5.41
N ARG A 67 1.81 -0.91 -4.60
CA ARG A 67 1.62 -0.23 -3.31
C ARG A 67 1.39 1.25 -3.58
N ILE A 68 0.25 1.76 -3.10
CA ILE A 68 -0.14 3.15 -3.34
C ILE A 68 0.68 4.04 -2.39
N PRO A 69 1.38 5.08 -2.89
CA PRO A 69 1.98 6.09 -2.03
C PRO A 69 0.91 6.79 -1.17
N LEU A 70 1.22 7.09 0.09
CA LEU A 70 0.31 7.71 1.04
C LEU A 70 -0.28 9.02 0.48
N GLY A 71 0.53 9.85 -0.17
CA GLY A 71 0.05 11.09 -0.78
C GLY A 71 -0.94 10.84 -1.91
N VAL A 72 -0.71 9.85 -2.76
CA VAL A 72 -1.66 9.46 -3.82
C VAL A 72 -2.97 8.98 -3.21
N LEU A 73 -2.91 8.16 -2.16
CA LEU A 73 -4.07 7.67 -1.46
C LEU A 73 -4.93 8.81 -0.87
N LEU A 74 -4.28 9.79 -0.23
CA LEU A 74 -4.93 10.98 0.31
C LEU A 74 -5.60 11.82 -0.79
N MET A 75 -4.93 12.03 -1.93
CA MET A 75 -5.53 12.72 -3.08
C MET A 75 -6.79 12.00 -3.58
N LEU A 76 -6.74 10.66 -3.70
CA LEU A 76 -7.89 9.86 -4.13
C LEU A 76 -9.06 9.94 -3.13
N TRP A 77 -8.79 10.12 -1.84
CA TRP A 77 -9.80 10.35 -0.82
C TRP A 77 -10.40 11.76 -0.92
N GLN A 78 -9.58 12.79 -1.13
CA GLN A 78 -10.06 14.16 -1.35
C GLN A 78 -10.99 14.23 -2.57
N GLU A 79 -10.61 13.56 -3.67
CA GLU A 79 -11.38 13.47 -4.92
C GLU A 79 -12.60 12.51 -4.84
N GLN A 80 -12.87 11.92 -3.67
CA GLN A 80 -13.94 10.93 -3.45
C GLN A 80 -13.85 9.68 -4.35
N LYS A 81 -12.68 9.37 -4.93
CA LYS A 81 -12.47 8.21 -5.82
C LYS A 81 -12.23 6.91 -5.07
N MET A 82 -11.77 7.00 -3.82
CA MET A 82 -11.52 5.86 -2.92
C MET A 82 -12.33 5.97 -1.62
N ILE A 83 -13.60 6.38 -1.75
CA ILE A 83 -14.53 6.51 -0.64
C ILE A 83 -15.72 5.59 -0.88
N ALA A 84 -16.16 4.90 0.18
CA ALA A 84 -17.38 4.12 0.21
C ALA A 84 -18.25 4.51 1.40
N THR A 85 -19.48 3.99 1.47
CA THR A 85 -20.38 4.19 2.61
C THR A 85 -20.32 3.00 3.55
N CYS A 86 -20.21 3.25 4.85
CA CYS A 86 -20.18 2.20 5.86
C CYS A 86 -21.58 1.60 6.03
N PRO A 87 -21.76 0.28 5.85
CA PRO A 87 -23.08 -0.35 6.01
C PRO A 87 -23.58 -0.33 7.46
N LYS A 88 -22.68 -0.18 8.44
CA LYS A 88 -23.03 -0.20 9.88
C LYS A 88 -23.54 1.14 10.40
N CYS A 89 -22.91 2.24 10.00
CA CYS A 89 -23.16 3.56 10.59
C CYS A 89 -23.39 4.69 9.56
N GLN A 90 -23.42 4.36 8.27
CA GLN A 90 -23.54 5.28 7.13
C GLN A 90 -22.42 6.35 7.04
N GLY A 91 -21.36 6.22 7.84
CA GLY A 91 -20.19 7.08 7.77
C GLY A 91 -19.32 6.80 6.55
N LYS A 92 -18.40 7.73 6.24
CA LYS A 92 -17.42 7.56 5.16
C LYS A 92 -16.46 6.43 5.49
N VAL A 93 -16.17 5.61 4.48
CA VAL A 93 -15.15 4.56 4.49
C VAL A 93 -14.02 5.00 3.58
N TYR A 94 -12.84 5.16 4.16
CA TYR A 94 -11.61 5.46 3.44
C TYR A 94 -11.02 4.14 2.95
N VAL A 95 -11.11 3.91 1.64
CA VAL A 95 -10.65 2.67 1.00
C VAL A 95 -9.13 2.71 0.91
N LEU A 96 -8.46 1.65 1.38
CA LEU A 96 -7.01 1.51 1.37
C LEU A 96 -6.52 0.64 0.22
N SER A 97 -7.25 -0.45 -0.03
CA SER A 97 -6.88 -1.40 -1.07
C SER A 97 -8.08 -1.83 -1.86
N ALA A 98 -7.79 -2.17 -3.11
CA ALA A 98 -8.74 -2.82 -3.98
C ALA A 98 -8.04 -3.85 -4.85
N HIS A 99 -8.69 -4.98 -5.06
CA HIS A 99 -8.21 -5.99 -5.98
C HIS A 99 -9.33 -6.52 -6.84
N GLY A 100 -9.02 -6.89 -8.08
CA GLY A 100 -10.05 -7.35 -8.99
C GLY A 100 -9.53 -7.84 -10.33
N SER A 101 -10.47 -8.00 -11.25
CA SER A 101 -10.22 -8.30 -12.65
C SER A 101 -11.03 -7.34 -13.51
N SER A 102 -10.37 -6.74 -14.50
CA SER A 102 -11.01 -5.85 -15.47
C SER A 102 -12.07 -6.56 -16.33
N GLY A 103 -11.92 -7.87 -16.56
CA GLY A 103 -12.81 -8.63 -17.43
C GLY A 103 -14.01 -9.31 -16.75
N SER A 104 -14.00 -9.50 -15.43
CA SER A 104 -15.05 -10.27 -14.73
C SER A 104 -15.98 -9.45 -13.84
N GLY A 105 -15.76 -8.13 -13.73
CA GLY A 105 -16.51 -7.25 -12.82
C GLY A 105 -16.24 -7.51 -11.33
N VAL A 106 -15.48 -8.55 -11.00
CA VAL A 106 -15.10 -8.85 -9.62
C VAL A 106 -14.10 -7.83 -9.14
N ASN A 107 -14.52 -7.05 -8.15
CA ASN A 107 -13.64 -6.21 -7.36
C ASN A 107 -13.95 -6.41 -5.89
N LYS A 108 -12.91 -6.34 -5.08
CA LYS A 108 -12.99 -6.35 -3.64
C LYS A 108 -12.19 -5.18 -3.13
N PHE A 109 -12.68 -4.52 -2.10
CA PHE A 109 -11.95 -3.47 -1.44
C PHE A 109 -11.86 -3.74 0.06
N THR A 110 -10.82 -3.18 0.67
CA THR A 110 -10.71 -3.05 2.13
C THR A 110 -10.54 -1.57 2.46
N GLY A 111 -11.30 -1.09 3.43
CA GLY A 111 -11.24 0.29 3.91
C GLY A 111 -11.64 0.40 5.38
N ILE A 112 -11.52 1.59 5.93
CA ILE A 112 -11.83 1.86 7.34
C ILE A 112 -12.89 2.94 7.42
N CYS A 113 -13.93 2.71 8.23
CA CYS A 113 -14.92 3.74 8.50
C CYS A 113 -14.37 4.75 9.51
N ILE A 114 -14.40 6.05 9.17
CA ILE A 114 -13.91 7.09 10.08
C ILE A 114 -14.79 7.27 11.33
N LYS A 115 -16.08 6.94 11.24
CA LYS A 115 -17.04 7.19 12.33
C LYS A 115 -17.06 6.07 13.37
N CYS A 116 -17.10 4.82 12.93
CA CYS A 116 -17.21 3.66 13.82
C CYS A 116 -15.95 2.79 13.85
N THR A 117 -14.86 3.26 13.23
CA THR A 117 -13.52 2.64 13.14
C THR A 117 -13.50 1.21 12.60
N SER A 118 -14.64 0.65 12.17
CA SER A 118 -14.73 -0.70 11.64
C SER A 118 -13.98 -0.81 10.32
N ILE A 119 -13.22 -1.90 10.19
CA ILE A 119 -12.72 -2.36 8.89
C ILE A 119 -13.91 -2.87 8.06
N ILE A 120 -14.06 -2.32 6.87
CA ILE A 120 -15.10 -2.66 5.91
C ILE A 120 -14.45 -3.34 4.72
N ARG A 121 -14.96 -4.51 4.38
CA ARG A 121 -14.60 -5.24 3.17
C ARG A 121 -15.83 -5.33 2.28
N GLY A 122 -15.69 -5.01 1.00
CA GLY A 122 -16.83 -4.92 0.09
C GLY A 122 -16.42 -5.04 -1.36
N SER A 123 -17.29 -4.59 -2.27
CA SER A 123 -17.04 -4.50 -3.71
C SER A 123 -17.31 -3.06 -4.16
N LEU A 124 -16.52 -2.56 -5.11
CA LEU A 124 -16.73 -1.22 -5.67
C LEU A 124 -17.76 -1.30 -6.80
N ALA A 125 -18.54 -0.24 -7.04
CA ALA A 125 -19.57 -0.28 -8.08
C ALA A 125 -18.99 -0.37 -9.51
N SER A 126 -17.84 0.25 -9.77
CA SER A 126 -17.18 0.23 -11.09
C SER A 126 -15.67 0.10 -10.93
N PHE A 127 -15.15 -1.11 -11.20
CA PHE A 127 -13.71 -1.35 -11.21
C PHE A 127 -12.97 -0.67 -12.39
N PRO A 128 -13.53 -0.60 -13.62
CA PRO A 128 -12.83 0.01 -14.74
C PRO A 128 -12.57 1.52 -14.57
N GLU A 129 -13.54 2.29 -14.08
CA GLU A 129 -13.35 3.72 -13.82
C GLU A 129 -12.27 3.96 -12.78
N PHE A 130 -12.34 3.18 -11.71
CA PHE A 130 -11.34 3.19 -10.66
C PHE A 130 -9.94 2.83 -11.21
N TRP A 131 -9.86 1.82 -12.07
CA TRP A 131 -8.62 1.41 -12.72
C TRP A 131 -7.98 2.51 -13.57
N HIS A 132 -8.77 3.25 -14.36
CA HIS A 132 -8.25 4.33 -15.19
C HIS A 132 -7.69 5.50 -14.36
N VAL A 133 -8.37 5.88 -13.28
CA VAL A 133 -7.88 6.90 -12.35
C VAL A 133 -6.52 6.48 -11.78
N LEU A 134 -6.38 5.20 -11.44
CA LEU A 134 -5.17 4.69 -10.81
C LEU A 134 -4.00 4.50 -11.75
N LEU A 135 -4.24 4.04 -12.98
CA LEU A 135 -3.20 4.00 -14.01
C LEU A 135 -2.61 5.40 -14.25
N ARG A 136 -3.48 6.41 -14.34
CA ARG A 136 -3.07 7.81 -14.47
C ARG A 136 -2.25 8.27 -13.26
N MET A 137 -2.68 7.91 -12.04
CA MET A 137 -1.94 8.26 -10.83
C MET A 137 -0.58 7.57 -10.75
N ARG A 138 -0.49 6.30 -11.17
CA ARG A 138 0.79 5.57 -11.20
C ARG A 138 1.75 6.16 -12.24
N GLU A 139 1.24 6.59 -13.39
CA GLU A 139 2.03 7.26 -14.42
C GLU A 139 2.55 8.61 -13.93
N LYS A 140 1.69 9.39 -13.26
CA LYS A 140 2.05 10.70 -12.68
C LYS A 140 3.00 10.58 -11.48
N TYR A 141 2.81 9.55 -10.66
CA TYR A 141 3.57 9.30 -9.43
C TYR A 141 4.13 7.87 -9.46
N PRO A 142 5.19 7.64 -10.27
CA PRO A 142 5.77 6.32 -10.41
C PRO A 142 6.32 5.83 -9.07
N PRO A 143 6.28 4.51 -8.79
CA PRO A 143 6.89 3.95 -7.59
C PRO A 143 8.34 4.42 -7.52
N ARG A 144 8.74 4.98 -6.38
CA ARG A 144 10.14 5.32 -6.15
C ARG A 144 10.92 4.02 -6.28
N LYS A 145 11.89 3.97 -7.21
CA LYS A 145 12.80 2.82 -7.30
C LYS A 145 13.44 2.68 -5.92
N PRO A 146 13.53 1.46 -5.35
CA PRO A 146 14.31 1.27 -4.14
C PRO A 146 15.68 1.90 -4.41
N GLN A 147 16.06 2.87 -3.59
CA GLN A 147 17.42 3.36 -3.65
C GLN A 147 18.28 2.14 -3.36
N LEU A 148 19.10 1.74 -4.34
CA LEU A 148 20.09 0.71 -4.09
C LEU A 148 20.85 1.15 -2.84
N PRO A 149 21.13 0.25 -1.88
CA PRO A 149 22.00 0.60 -0.77
C PRO A 149 23.24 1.22 -1.39
N VAL A 150 23.49 2.48 -1.08
CA VAL A 150 24.68 3.17 -1.56
C VAL A 150 25.82 2.38 -0.95
N ARG A 151 26.51 1.57 -1.76
CA ARG A 151 27.75 0.93 -1.34
C ARG A 151 28.73 2.07 -1.14
N THR A 152 28.86 2.52 0.10
CA THR A 152 29.88 3.51 0.46
C THR A 152 31.18 2.75 0.54
N LYS A 153 32.12 3.11 -0.34
CA LYS A 153 33.48 2.59 -0.28
C LYS A 153 34.23 3.37 0.77
N ARG A 154 34.79 2.70 1.78
CA ARG A 154 35.75 3.32 2.70
C ARG A 154 37.13 2.72 2.50
N PHE A 155 38.17 3.53 2.70
CA PHE A 155 39.53 3.05 2.65
C PHE A 155 39.95 2.54 4.03
N SER A 156 40.26 1.25 4.12
CA SER A 156 40.90 0.58 5.25
C SER A 156 42.41 0.54 5.02
N TRP A 157 43.20 0.96 5.99
CA TRP A 157 44.66 0.89 5.90
C TRP A 157 45.20 -0.54 5.92
N VAL A 158 44.38 -1.51 6.34
CA VAL A 158 44.74 -2.94 6.39
C VAL A 158 44.23 -3.69 5.15
N GLU A 159 43.07 -3.30 4.63
CA GLU A 159 42.34 -4.09 3.61
C GLU A 159 42.14 -3.34 2.27
N GLY A 160 42.58 -2.08 2.19
CA GLY A 160 42.35 -1.23 1.02
C GLY A 160 40.91 -0.72 0.93
N ILE A 161 40.39 -0.55 -0.29
CA ILE A 161 39.01 -0.06 -0.50
C ILE A 161 38.02 -1.18 -0.18
N VAL A 162 37.24 -1.01 0.89
CA VAL A 162 36.22 -1.96 1.35
C VAL A 162 34.81 -1.41 1.11
N ASP A 163 33.90 -2.27 0.64
CA ASP A 163 32.48 -1.95 0.47
C ASP A 163 31.79 -1.99 1.84
N GLU A 164 31.22 -0.87 2.26
CA GLU A 164 30.41 -0.78 3.47
C GLU A 164 28.93 -0.92 3.07
N SER A 165 28.28 -1.98 3.55
CA SER A 165 26.83 -2.08 3.47
C SER A 165 26.25 -1.07 4.43
N ALA A 166 25.51 -0.08 3.93
CA ALA A 166 24.77 0.86 4.76
C ALA A 166 23.86 0.08 5.73
N SER A 167 24.31 -0.12 6.96
CA SER A 167 23.46 -0.63 8.02
C SER A 167 22.48 0.47 8.36
N HIS A 168 21.19 0.16 8.22
CA HIS A 168 20.14 1.01 8.76
C HIS A 168 20.48 1.33 10.22
N ALA A 169 20.58 2.62 10.54
CA ALA A 169 20.52 3.06 11.93
C ALA A 169 19.10 2.76 12.42
N ASP A 170 18.97 1.70 13.22
CA ASP A 170 17.78 1.46 14.02
C ASP A 170 17.64 2.63 15.01
N ASN A 171 16.55 3.39 14.89
CA ASN A 171 16.03 4.32 15.89
C ASN A 171 14.52 4.16 15.95
#